data_AF-A0A8H6TZK2-F1
#
_entry.id   AF-A0A8H6TZK2-F1
#
_cell.length_a   1.000
_cell.length_b   1.000
_cell.length_c   1.000
_cell.angle_alpha   90.00
_cell.angle_beta   90.00
_cell.angle_gamma   90.00
#
_symmetry.space_group_name_H-M   'P 1'
#
loop_
_entity.id
_entity.type
_entity.pdbx_description
1 polymer ?
#
loop_
_entity_poly.entity_id
_entity_poly.type
_entity_poly.pdbx_seq_one_letter_code
_entity_poly.pdbx_strand_id
1 'polypeptide(L)'
;MLRALNPTKIWSSFSFTAPAVYARDHHPPAGGLAYPNPNGLTGQSQMSAAVALWLPTPSTSSANQTFAQWCWSTQIFQSMTMAAQIAWYRRGAGLGENNLGALVWQLNDIWQGVSWSAIEYSGRWKVLQYAMATAFAPVVIYPFWTPANETLQVLVTSDRWETVRGTAQLTWFDWNGGMLQTTKRSFAVPGLNNSVILEATGFANILPAGKSASEVWMLLNLTAETGGKTVVNEQYFNPVSLAQVPLMDPRVHVTIGKDLTFTLSARAGVAPWTWLDHPAGTIGYFVDTATRLPANGFYLVPGIDRTGECISGDSGRVQHSCPL
;
A
#
# COMPACT_ATOMS: atom_id res chain seq x y z
N MET A 1 18.99 -1.50 -11.76
CA MET A 1 18.79 -0.09 -12.17
C MET A 1 19.82 0.30 -13.23
N LEU A 2 19.35 0.70 -14.43
CA LEU A 2 19.99 1.50 -15.48
C LEU A 2 21.46 1.19 -15.85
N ARG A 3 21.69 0.22 -16.76
CA ARG A 3 22.96 0.04 -17.50
C ARG A 3 22.84 0.12 -19.02
N ALA A 4 21.76 0.72 -19.55
CA ALA A 4 21.53 0.83 -20.99
C ALA A 4 21.60 2.26 -21.55
N LEU A 5 22.22 3.21 -20.83
CA LEU A 5 22.48 4.55 -21.37
C LEU A 5 23.93 4.96 -21.06
N ASN A 6 24.60 5.48 -22.09
CA ASN A 6 26.04 5.77 -22.16
C ASN A 6 26.58 6.47 -20.87
N PRO A 7 27.61 5.93 -20.18
CA PRO A 7 27.95 6.34 -18.80
C PRO A 7 28.56 7.73 -18.63
N THR A 8 28.92 8.43 -19.70
CA THR A 8 29.93 9.49 -19.59
C THR A 8 29.44 10.94 -19.55
N LYS A 9 28.13 11.24 -19.67
CA LYS A 9 27.73 12.68 -19.75
C LYS A 9 26.44 13.19 -19.09
N ILE A 10 25.60 12.41 -18.40
CA ILE A 10 24.29 12.96 -17.92
C ILE A 10 23.92 12.67 -16.45
N TRP A 11 24.53 11.72 -15.73
CA TRP A 11 23.98 11.23 -14.46
C TRP A 11 24.93 11.30 -13.26
N SER A 12 25.50 12.47 -12.97
CA SER A 12 26.41 12.65 -11.83
C SER A 12 25.72 12.91 -10.48
N SER A 13 24.39 12.81 -10.38
CA SER A 13 23.68 12.96 -9.10
C SER A 13 22.42 12.09 -9.00
N PHE A 14 22.53 10.94 -8.34
CA PHE A 14 21.37 10.18 -7.85
C PHE A 14 20.88 10.79 -6.52
N SER A 15 20.27 11.97 -6.60
CA SER A 15 19.61 12.62 -5.48
C SER A 15 18.13 12.83 -5.80
N PHE A 16 17.26 12.64 -4.81
CA PHE A 16 15.82 12.83 -4.96
C PHE A 16 15.46 14.26 -5.38
N THR A 17 16.29 15.23 -5.00
CA THR A 17 16.12 16.66 -5.33
C THR A 17 16.97 17.11 -6.52
N ALA A 18 17.57 16.18 -7.27
CA ALA A 18 18.42 16.53 -8.41
C ALA A 18 17.62 17.15 -9.56
N PRO A 19 18.19 18.13 -10.32
CA PRO A 19 17.53 18.71 -11.48
C PRO A 19 17.05 17.72 -12.53
N ALA A 20 17.79 16.64 -12.76
CA ALA A 20 17.41 15.60 -13.71
C ALA A 20 16.16 14.79 -13.29
N VAL A 21 15.85 14.75 -11.99
CA VAL A 21 14.66 14.09 -11.44
C VAL A 21 13.45 15.00 -11.61
N TYR A 22 13.50 16.22 -11.06
CA TYR A 22 12.34 17.12 -11.11
C TYR A 22 12.04 17.70 -12.49
N ALA A 23 13.02 17.71 -13.40
CA ALA A 23 12.77 18.06 -14.80
C ALA A 23 11.77 17.12 -15.51
N ARG A 24 11.60 15.89 -14.98
CA ARG A 24 10.66 14.87 -15.47
C ARG A 24 9.52 14.61 -14.48
N ASP A 25 9.36 15.48 -13.50
CA ASP A 25 8.25 15.38 -12.56
C ASP A 25 6.99 15.94 -13.20
N HIS A 26 5.95 15.11 -13.29
CA HIS A 26 4.63 15.47 -13.81
C HIS A 26 3.53 15.27 -12.77
N HIS A 27 3.83 15.21 -11.46
CA HIS A 27 2.84 15.17 -10.39
C HIS A 27 1.94 16.41 -10.37
N PRO A 28 2.41 17.61 -10.76
CA PRO A 28 1.50 18.59 -11.30
C PRO A 28 1.52 18.51 -12.83
N PRO A 29 0.37 18.59 -13.51
CA PRO A 29 0.34 18.58 -14.96
C PRO A 29 1.24 19.70 -15.51
N ALA A 30 1.96 19.44 -16.60
CA ALA A 30 2.90 20.41 -17.16
C ALA A 30 2.21 21.70 -17.68
N GLY A 31 0.91 21.64 -18.00
CA GLY A 31 0.15 22.77 -18.52
C GLY A 31 0.59 23.27 -19.91
N GLY A 32 1.62 22.64 -20.51
CA GLY A 32 2.20 23.01 -21.80
C GLY A 32 3.41 22.12 -22.15
N LEU A 33 4.19 22.54 -23.17
CA LEU A 33 5.34 21.79 -23.71
C LEU A 33 6.70 22.28 -23.18
N ALA A 34 6.72 23.14 -22.16
CA ALA A 34 7.96 23.68 -21.61
C ALA A 34 8.83 22.58 -20.98
N TYR A 35 10.13 22.63 -21.26
CA TYR A 35 11.13 21.71 -20.69
C TYR A 35 12.32 22.50 -20.10
N PRO A 36 12.74 22.22 -18.86
CA PRO A 36 12.13 21.28 -17.89
C PRO A 36 10.70 21.69 -17.50
N ASN A 37 9.90 20.75 -16.99
CA ASN A 37 8.53 21.05 -16.54
C ASN A 37 8.58 22.16 -15.46
N PRO A 38 7.95 23.33 -15.67
CA PRO A 38 7.98 24.44 -14.70
C PRO A 38 7.33 24.07 -13.36
N ASN A 39 6.42 23.09 -13.34
CA ASN A 39 5.76 22.64 -12.12
C ASN A 39 6.51 21.51 -11.39
N GLY A 40 7.63 21.02 -11.92
CA GLY A 40 8.34 19.88 -11.36
C GLY A 40 8.86 20.11 -9.94
N LEU A 41 9.31 21.33 -9.62
CA LEU A 41 9.74 21.69 -8.26
C LEU A 41 8.58 21.65 -7.25
N THR A 42 7.39 22.08 -7.67
CA THR A 42 6.17 22.00 -6.86
C THR A 42 5.82 20.54 -6.56
N GLY A 43 5.89 19.67 -7.58
CA GLY A 43 5.64 18.24 -7.43
C GLY A 43 6.57 17.57 -6.43
N GLN A 44 7.87 17.80 -6.58
CA GLN A 44 8.86 17.29 -5.64
C GLN A 44 8.63 17.79 -4.22
N SER A 45 8.26 19.06 -4.05
CA SER A 45 7.97 19.63 -2.72
C SER A 45 6.76 18.95 -2.07
N GLN A 46 5.68 18.76 -2.83
CA GLN A 46 4.47 18.08 -2.37
C GLN A 46 4.76 16.64 -1.94
N MET A 47 5.50 15.88 -2.76
CA MET A 47 5.90 14.51 -2.42
C MET A 47 6.83 14.46 -1.20
N SER A 48 7.78 15.38 -1.09
CA SER A 48 8.72 15.44 0.04
C SER A 48 7.99 15.73 1.35
N ALA A 49 7.10 16.72 1.34
CA ALA A 49 6.28 17.09 2.49
C ALA A 49 5.36 15.95 2.94
N ALA A 50 4.76 15.25 1.99
CA ALA A 50 3.91 14.10 2.27
C ALA A 50 4.65 12.97 2.97
N VAL A 51 5.83 12.59 2.47
CA VAL A 51 6.68 11.57 3.11
C VAL A 51 7.08 12.01 4.51
N ALA A 52 7.59 13.24 4.67
CA ALA A 52 8.05 13.73 5.97
C ALA A 52 6.94 13.80 7.03
N LEU A 53 5.69 14.02 6.60
CA LEU A 53 4.53 14.08 7.50
C LEU A 53 4.06 12.69 7.95
N TRP A 54 4.08 11.69 7.06
CA TRP A 54 3.40 10.41 7.26
C TRP A 54 4.32 9.21 7.47
N LEU A 55 5.58 9.28 7.04
CA LEU A 55 6.52 8.16 6.99
C LEU A 55 7.90 8.56 7.54
N PRO A 56 8.73 7.58 7.96
CA PRO A 56 10.14 7.85 8.26
C PRO A 56 10.88 8.44 7.06
N THR A 57 11.54 9.57 7.27
CA THR A 57 12.30 10.27 6.23
C THR A 57 13.56 9.48 5.85
N PRO A 58 13.72 9.05 4.58
CA PRO A 58 14.89 8.28 4.17
C PRO A 58 16.21 9.02 4.34
N SER A 59 17.15 8.39 5.03
CA SER A 59 18.51 8.89 5.24
C SER A 59 19.46 7.70 5.44
N THR A 60 20.31 7.45 4.45
CA THR A 60 21.35 6.40 4.52
C THR A 60 22.71 6.97 4.15
N SER A 61 23.77 6.22 4.44
CA SER A 61 25.13 6.58 4.01
C SER A 61 25.35 6.49 2.49
N SER A 62 24.46 5.81 1.75
CA SER A 62 24.56 5.65 0.30
C SER A 62 23.52 6.51 -0.42
N ALA A 63 23.98 7.46 -1.25
CA ALA A 63 23.07 8.32 -2.01
C ALA A 63 22.07 7.52 -2.88
N ASN A 64 22.53 6.41 -3.48
CA ASN A 64 21.67 5.53 -4.28
C ASN A 64 20.58 4.85 -3.45
N GLN A 65 20.92 4.37 -2.24
CA GLN A 65 19.94 3.75 -1.34
C GLN A 65 18.95 4.79 -0.82
N THR A 66 19.44 5.97 -0.42
CA THR A 66 18.59 7.08 -0.02
C THR A 66 17.62 7.46 -1.13
N PHE A 67 18.10 7.60 -2.37
CA PHE A 67 17.24 7.90 -3.53
C PHE A 67 16.16 6.82 -3.75
N ALA A 68 16.54 5.53 -3.73
CA ALA A 68 15.59 4.43 -3.89
C ALA A 68 14.54 4.39 -2.78
N GLN A 69 14.95 4.63 -1.53
CA GLN A 69 14.03 4.71 -0.39
C GLN A 69 13.07 5.91 -0.52
N TRP A 70 13.53 7.07 -0.99
CA TRP A 70 12.64 8.20 -1.29
C TRP A 70 11.59 7.85 -2.36
N CYS A 71 12.00 7.22 -3.47
CA CYS A 71 11.06 6.77 -4.50
C CYS A 71 10.04 5.76 -3.96
N TRP A 72 10.45 4.87 -3.05
CA TRP A 72 9.55 3.91 -2.44
C TRP A 72 8.59 4.55 -1.43
N SER A 73 9.08 5.45 -0.57
CA SER A 73 8.25 6.18 0.40
C SER A 73 7.16 7.01 -0.28
N THR A 74 7.44 7.62 -1.43
CA THR A 74 6.38 8.34 -2.18
C THR A 74 5.32 7.39 -2.74
N GLN A 75 5.70 6.18 -3.17
CA GLN A 75 4.72 5.16 -3.60
C GLN A 75 3.87 4.63 -2.44
N ILE A 76 4.45 4.48 -1.24
CA ILE A 76 3.69 4.13 -0.03
C ILE A 76 2.66 5.23 0.26
N PHE A 77 3.08 6.50 0.27
CA PHE A 77 2.16 7.60 0.51
C PHE A 77 1.05 7.67 -0.54
N GLN A 78 1.39 7.50 -1.83
CA GLN A 78 0.41 7.43 -2.92
C GLN A 78 -0.60 6.30 -2.67
N SER A 79 -0.13 5.10 -2.31
CA SER A 79 -0.94 3.93 -1.97
C SER A 79 -1.90 4.21 -0.81
N MET A 80 -1.40 4.71 0.32
CA MET A 80 -2.21 5.10 1.49
C MET A 80 -3.31 6.08 1.12
N THR A 81 -2.94 7.13 0.38
CA THR A 81 -3.84 8.22 -0.01
C THR A 81 -4.94 7.73 -0.94
N MET A 82 -4.58 6.96 -1.96
CA MET A 82 -5.55 6.46 -2.93
C MET A 82 -6.46 5.39 -2.34
N ALA A 83 -5.94 4.48 -1.50
CA ALA A 83 -6.75 3.50 -0.80
C ALA A 83 -7.81 4.17 0.10
N ALA A 84 -7.43 5.24 0.82
CA ALA A 84 -8.36 6.02 1.64
C ALA A 84 -9.47 6.69 0.80
N GLN A 85 -9.11 7.28 -0.35
CA GLN A 85 -10.08 7.91 -1.24
C GLN A 85 -11.01 6.87 -1.89
N ILE A 86 -10.48 5.74 -2.35
CA ILE A 86 -11.28 4.63 -2.88
C ILE A 86 -12.27 4.14 -1.83
N ALA A 87 -11.81 3.91 -0.59
CA ALA A 87 -12.68 3.47 0.50
C ALA A 87 -13.77 4.50 0.81
N TRP A 88 -13.43 5.80 0.82
CA TRP A 88 -14.40 6.88 1.00
C TRP A 88 -15.47 6.90 -0.10
N TYR A 89 -15.05 6.81 -1.36
CA TYR A 89 -15.98 6.77 -2.49
C TYR A 89 -16.85 5.51 -2.48
N ARG A 90 -16.29 4.34 -2.14
CA ARG A 90 -17.07 3.08 -2.04
C ARG A 90 -18.07 3.14 -0.90
N ARG A 91 -17.71 3.71 0.25
CA ARG A 91 -18.63 3.94 1.38
C ARG A 91 -19.86 4.74 0.93
N GLY A 92 -19.68 5.73 0.04
CA GLY A 92 -20.74 6.58 -0.46
C GLY A 92 -21.87 5.87 -1.21
N ALA A 93 -21.68 4.62 -1.65
CA ALA A 93 -22.76 3.81 -2.25
C ALA A 93 -23.95 3.61 -1.30
N GLY A 94 -23.68 3.52 0.01
CA GLY A 94 -24.71 3.37 1.05
C GLY A 94 -25.20 4.67 1.67
N LEU A 95 -24.80 5.83 1.13
CA LEU A 95 -25.11 7.15 1.67
C LEU A 95 -25.99 7.96 0.69
N GLY A 96 -26.37 9.18 1.07
CA GLY A 96 -27.33 9.99 0.32
C GLY A 96 -26.88 10.37 -1.09
N GLU A 97 -25.57 10.49 -1.31
CA GLU A 97 -24.97 10.74 -2.62
C GLU A 97 -25.07 9.52 -3.56
N ASN A 98 -25.24 8.32 -3.00
CA ASN A 98 -25.31 7.05 -3.73
C ASN A 98 -24.18 6.92 -4.76
N ASN A 99 -22.93 7.01 -4.30
CA ASN A 99 -21.77 7.00 -5.19
C ASN A 99 -21.52 5.59 -5.77
N LEU A 100 -21.59 5.46 -7.10
CA LEU A 100 -21.52 4.17 -7.81
C LEU A 100 -20.24 3.96 -8.61
N GLY A 101 -19.19 4.76 -8.38
CA GLY A 101 -17.95 4.63 -9.13
C GLY A 101 -16.74 5.31 -8.50
N ALA A 102 -15.56 4.77 -8.80
CA ALA A 102 -14.27 5.38 -8.51
C ALA A 102 -13.29 4.97 -9.62
N LEU A 103 -12.82 5.95 -10.40
CA LEU A 103 -11.80 5.76 -11.44
C LEU A 103 -10.53 6.51 -11.01
N VAL A 104 -9.43 5.78 -10.89
CA VAL A 104 -8.16 6.33 -10.41
C VAL A 104 -7.38 6.95 -11.56
N TRP A 105 -7.03 8.23 -11.41
CA TRP A 105 -5.99 8.87 -12.21
C TRP A 105 -4.61 8.52 -11.64
N GLN A 106 -3.75 7.76 -12.32
CA GLN A 106 -3.92 7.10 -13.63
C GLN A 106 -3.42 5.66 -13.57
N LEU A 107 -3.75 4.85 -14.58
CA LEU A 107 -3.32 3.45 -14.61
C LEU A 107 -1.82 3.31 -14.91
N ASN A 108 -1.37 3.79 -16.07
CA ASN A 108 -0.04 3.48 -16.60
C ASN A 108 0.76 4.74 -17.00
N ASP A 109 2.06 4.56 -17.14
CA ASP A 109 2.97 5.57 -17.71
C ASP A 109 3.25 5.34 -19.19
N ILE A 110 3.46 6.44 -19.91
CA ILE A 110 3.93 6.43 -21.31
C ILE A 110 5.46 6.51 -21.44
N TRP A 111 6.16 6.90 -20.37
CA TRP A 111 7.63 6.99 -20.29
C TRP A 111 8.12 6.93 -18.84
N GLN A 112 9.43 6.92 -18.61
CA GLN A 112 9.97 7.04 -17.25
C GLN A 112 9.88 8.49 -16.76
N GLY A 113 9.02 8.72 -15.77
CA GLY A 113 8.87 10.01 -15.10
C GLY A 113 8.15 9.86 -13.76
N VAL A 114 7.99 10.97 -13.04
CA VAL A 114 7.12 11.00 -11.86
C VAL A 114 5.70 11.30 -12.32
N SER A 115 4.74 10.46 -11.94
CA SER A 115 3.33 10.58 -12.31
C SER A 115 2.45 9.91 -11.27
N TRP A 116 1.13 9.98 -11.48
CA TRP A 116 0.12 9.27 -10.67
C TRP A 116 -0.12 7.82 -11.09
N SER A 117 0.70 7.27 -11.99
CA SER A 117 0.48 5.90 -12.48
C SER A 117 0.56 4.89 -11.33
N ALA A 118 -0.19 3.79 -11.45
CA ALA A 118 -0.01 2.60 -10.64
C ALA A 118 0.94 1.58 -11.29
N ILE A 119 1.08 1.65 -12.62
CA ILE A 119 1.95 0.79 -13.43
C ILE A 119 2.98 1.68 -14.15
N GLU A 120 4.26 1.40 -13.92
CA GLU A 120 5.37 2.10 -14.56
C GLU A 120 5.44 1.77 -16.07
N TYR A 121 6.21 2.57 -16.81
CA TYR A 121 6.34 2.44 -18.27
C TYR A 121 6.68 1.03 -18.75
N SER A 122 7.53 0.29 -18.02
CA SER A 122 7.92 -1.07 -18.40
C SER A 122 6.92 -2.16 -18.00
N GLY A 123 5.77 -1.79 -17.44
CA GLY A 123 4.77 -2.73 -16.90
C GLY A 123 5.00 -3.13 -15.43
N ARG A 124 6.01 -2.58 -14.76
CA ARG A 124 6.26 -2.85 -13.33
C ARG A 124 5.15 -2.24 -12.47
N TRP A 125 4.63 -3.02 -11.54
CA TRP A 125 3.62 -2.56 -10.58
C TRP A 125 4.26 -1.71 -9.48
N LYS A 126 3.70 -0.52 -9.23
CA LYS A 126 3.98 0.28 -8.03
C LYS A 126 3.17 -0.25 -6.85
N VAL A 127 3.50 0.25 -5.65
CA VAL A 127 2.74 -0.06 -4.41
C VAL A 127 1.23 0.18 -4.60
N LEU A 128 0.87 1.25 -5.32
CA LEU A 128 -0.53 1.60 -5.60
C LEU A 128 -1.32 0.48 -6.29
N GLN A 129 -0.72 -0.26 -7.23
CA GLN A 129 -1.46 -1.30 -7.97
C GLN A 129 -1.86 -2.47 -7.07
N TYR A 130 -1.00 -2.85 -6.12
CA TYR A 130 -1.31 -3.85 -5.09
C TYR A 130 -2.39 -3.32 -4.13
N ALA A 131 -2.29 -2.07 -3.69
CA ALA A 131 -3.29 -1.47 -2.81
C ALA A 131 -4.67 -1.32 -3.47
N MET A 132 -4.73 -0.99 -4.76
CA MET A 132 -5.98 -0.95 -5.52
C MET A 132 -6.61 -2.34 -5.65
N ALA A 133 -5.83 -3.41 -5.82
CA ALA A 133 -6.36 -4.77 -5.84
C ALA A 133 -7.09 -5.12 -4.52
N THR A 134 -6.54 -4.68 -3.38
CA THR A 134 -7.17 -4.85 -2.06
C THR A 134 -8.36 -3.90 -1.86
N ALA A 135 -8.24 -2.62 -2.23
CA ALA A 135 -9.28 -1.61 -2.02
C ALA A 135 -10.51 -1.80 -2.91
N PHE A 136 -10.35 -2.39 -4.10
CA PHE A 136 -11.43 -2.76 -5.00
C PHE A 136 -11.92 -4.20 -4.84
N ALA A 137 -11.53 -4.88 -3.76
CA ALA A 137 -12.06 -6.19 -3.45
C ALA A 137 -13.60 -6.16 -3.35
N PRO A 138 -14.30 -7.24 -3.75
CA PRO A 138 -15.76 -7.35 -3.69
C PRO A 138 -16.39 -6.92 -2.38
N VAL A 139 -15.72 -7.28 -1.29
CA VAL A 139 -16.06 -7.00 0.09
C VAL A 139 -14.80 -6.47 0.75
N VAL A 140 -14.84 -5.24 1.26
CA VAL A 140 -13.67 -4.54 1.80
C VAL A 140 -13.98 -4.06 3.21
N ILE A 141 -13.05 -4.26 4.15
CA ILE A 141 -13.09 -3.66 5.49
C ILE A 141 -12.19 -2.43 5.44
N TYR A 142 -12.55 -1.31 6.04
CA TYR A 142 -11.69 -0.13 6.05
C TYR A 142 -11.85 0.71 7.33
N PRO A 143 -10.75 1.15 7.95
CA PRO A 143 -10.79 2.08 9.08
C PRO A 143 -10.82 3.55 8.60
N PHE A 144 -11.84 4.29 9.02
CA PHE A 144 -11.98 5.73 8.84
C PHE A 144 -11.62 6.44 10.14
N TRP A 145 -10.53 7.20 10.11
CA TRP A 145 -10.01 7.93 11.26
C TRP A 145 -10.26 9.43 11.10
N THR A 146 -10.86 10.04 12.12
CA THR A 146 -11.06 11.49 12.22
C THR A 146 -10.20 12.02 13.37
N PRO A 147 -8.98 12.53 13.10
CA PRO A 147 -8.06 12.94 14.15
C PRO A 147 -8.59 14.08 15.03
N ALA A 148 -9.37 15.00 14.45
CA ALA A 148 -9.82 16.22 15.12
C ALA A 148 -10.69 15.96 16.38
N ASN A 149 -11.39 14.84 16.42
CA ASN A 149 -12.23 14.44 17.56
C ASN A 149 -11.91 13.03 18.05
N GLU A 150 -10.81 12.44 17.60
CA GLU A 150 -10.39 11.09 17.94
C GLU A 150 -11.45 10.01 17.65
N THR A 151 -12.18 10.11 16.53
CA THR A 151 -13.20 9.12 16.16
C THR A 151 -12.68 8.11 15.15
N LEU A 152 -12.77 6.82 15.50
CA LEU A 152 -12.53 5.69 14.61
C LEU A 152 -13.86 5.02 14.25
N GLN A 153 -14.14 4.94 12.95
CA GLN A 153 -15.20 4.09 12.40
C GLN A 153 -14.57 3.00 11.53
N VAL A 154 -14.92 1.74 11.77
CA VAL A 154 -14.53 0.62 10.89
C VAL A 154 -15.77 0.15 10.16
N LEU A 155 -15.74 0.17 8.84
CA LEU A 155 -16.86 -0.24 7.99
C LEU A 155 -16.46 -1.45 7.15
N VAL A 156 -17.45 -2.30 6.85
CA VAL A 156 -17.37 -3.26 5.75
C VAL A 156 -18.28 -2.76 4.62
N THR A 157 -17.75 -2.70 3.41
CA THR A 157 -18.47 -2.26 2.20
C THR A 157 -18.51 -3.39 1.18
N SER A 158 -19.66 -3.59 0.54
CA SER A 158 -19.87 -4.63 -0.48
C SER A 158 -20.34 -4.02 -1.79
N ASP A 159 -19.73 -4.42 -2.91
CA ASP A 159 -20.21 -4.10 -4.26
C ASP A 159 -21.08 -5.21 -4.88
N ARG A 160 -21.47 -6.20 -4.07
CA ARG A 160 -22.38 -7.27 -4.47
C ARG A 160 -23.83 -6.79 -4.46
N TRP A 161 -24.69 -7.43 -5.26
CA TRP A 161 -26.12 -7.07 -5.34
C TRP A 161 -26.93 -7.72 -4.23
N GLU A 162 -26.46 -8.86 -3.73
CA GLU A 162 -27.03 -9.58 -2.61
C GLU A 162 -26.47 -9.12 -1.26
N THR A 163 -27.20 -9.44 -0.19
CA THR A 163 -26.69 -9.28 1.17
C THR A 163 -25.53 -10.24 1.40
N VAL A 164 -24.37 -9.69 1.74
CA VAL A 164 -23.17 -10.48 2.06
C VAL A 164 -23.04 -10.62 3.57
N ARG A 165 -22.76 -11.85 4.04
CA ARG A 165 -22.50 -12.15 5.44
C ARG A 165 -21.07 -12.65 5.61
N GLY A 166 -20.47 -12.30 6.73
CA GLY A 166 -19.09 -12.68 7.02
C GLY A 166 -18.68 -12.37 8.44
N THR A 167 -17.38 -12.51 8.69
CA THR A 167 -16.76 -12.21 9.98
C THR A 167 -15.61 -11.23 9.76
N ALA A 168 -15.60 -10.15 10.53
CA ALA A 168 -14.49 -9.23 10.68
C ALA A 168 -13.70 -9.58 11.95
N GLN A 169 -12.37 -9.56 11.86
CA GLN A 169 -11.46 -9.72 12.99
C GLN A 169 -10.58 -8.47 13.09
N LEU A 170 -10.59 -7.85 14.27
CA LEU A 170 -9.83 -6.65 14.59
C LEU A 170 -8.81 -7.03 15.66
N THR A 171 -7.53 -7.03 15.32
CA THR A 171 -6.46 -7.46 16.23
C THR A 171 -5.46 -6.33 16.43
N TRP A 172 -5.30 -5.91 17.69
CA TRP A 172 -4.27 -4.97 18.10
C TRP A 172 -2.94 -5.67 18.33
N PHE A 173 -1.88 -5.07 17.82
CA PHE A 173 -0.49 -5.47 18.03
C PHE A 173 0.31 -4.30 18.57
N ASP A 174 1.37 -4.60 19.32
CA ASP A 174 2.49 -3.68 19.48
C ASP A 174 3.48 -3.80 18.29
N TRP A 175 4.46 -2.89 18.24
CA TRP A 175 5.48 -2.89 17.18
C TRP A 175 6.54 -3.99 17.31
N ASN A 176 6.57 -4.72 18.43
CA ASN A 176 7.39 -5.93 18.59
C ASN A 176 6.72 -7.17 17.98
N GLY A 177 5.45 -7.06 17.57
CA GLY A 177 4.64 -8.17 17.05
C GLY A 177 3.83 -8.89 18.14
N GLY A 178 3.83 -8.39 19.37
CA GLY A 178 3.01 -8.91 20.45
C GLY A 178 1.54 -8.62 20.20
N MET A 179 0.72 -9.68 20.06
CA MET A 179 -0.73 -9.54 20.00
C MET A 179 -1.27 -9.08 21.37
N LEU A 180 -1.99 -7.97 21.39
CA LEU A 180 -2.53 -7.36 22.62
C LEU A 180 -4.00 -7.73 22.87
N GLN A 181 -4.83 -7.58 21.85
CA GLN A 181 -6.27 -7.83 21.94
C GLN A 181 -6.81 -8.22 20.56
N THR A 182 -7.81 -9.11 20.51
CA THR A 182 -8.54 -9.42 19.27
C THR A 182 -10.04 -9.42 19.52
N THR A 183 -10.80 -8.87 18.57
CA THR A 183 -12.27 -8.88 18.59
C THR A 183 -12.77 -9.43 17.28
N LYS A 184 -13.70 -10.40 17.33
CA LYS A 184 -14.41 -10.90 16.17
C LYS A 184 -15.85 -10.39 16.16
N ARG A 185 -16.32 -9.94 14.99
CA ARG A 185 -17.68 -9.43 14.79
C ARG A 185 -18.26 -10.06 13.52
N SER A 186 -19.42 -10.68 13.64
CA SER A 186 -20.22 -11.04 12.46
C SER A 186 -20.83 -9.79 11.85
N PHE A 187 -20.94 -9.76 10.53
CA PHE A 187 -21.60 -8.66 9.82
C PHE A 187 -22.57 -9.18 8.76
N ALA A 188 -23.49 -8.30 8.36
CA ALA A 188 -24.34 -8.46 7.19
C ALA A 188 -24.39 -7.12 6.47
N VAL A 189 -23.88 -7.08 5.25
CA VAL A 189 -23.88 -5.87 4.41
C VAL A 189 -24.96 -6.03 3.34
N PRO A 190 -25.99 -5.17 3.29
CA PRO A 190 -26.94 -5.17 2.19
C PRO A 190 -26.26 -4.96 0.83
N GLY A 191 -26.94 -5.31 -0.25
CA GLY A 191 -26.40 -5.12 -1.60
C GLY A 191 -26.02 -3.66 -1.88
N LEU A 192 -24.86 -3.45 -2.51
CA LEU A 192 -24.30 -2.14 -2.86
C LEU A 192 -24.27 -1.15 -1.69
N ASN A 193 -23.93 -1.64 -0.50
CA ASN A 193 -24.02 -0.85 0.73
C ASN A 193 -22.82 -1.11 1.66
N ASN A 194 -22.89 -0.55 2.87
CA ASN A 194 -21.90 -0.70 3.92
C ASN A 194 -22.57 -1.07 5.26
N SER A 195 -21.76 -1.57 6.19
CA SER A 195 -22.14 -1.84 7.59
C SER A 195 -21.02 -1.37 8.50
N VAL A 196 -21.38 -0.67 9.58
CA VAL A 196 -20.45 -0.27 10.64
C VAL A 196 -20.16 -1.49 11.53
N ILE A 197 -18.87 -1.74 11.78
CA ILE A 197 -18.36 -2.84 12.62
C ILE A 197 -17.91 -2.33 13.99
N LEU A 198 -17.31 -1.14 13.99
CA LEU A 198 -16.81 -0.46 15.17
C LEU A 198 -17.04 1.03 14.98
N GLU A 199 -17.50 1.69 16.03
CA GLU A 199 -17.48 3.14 16.15
C GLU A 199 -17.11 3.49 17.58
N ALA A 200 -16.03 4.24 17.74
CA ALA A 200 -15.54 4.66 19.04
C ALA A 200 -14.86 6.01 18.94
N THR A 201 -14.92 6.78 20.03
CA THR A 201 -14.36 8.12 20.13
C THR A 201 -13.49 8.24 21.36
N GLY A 202 -12.33 8.87 21.22
CA GLY A 202 -11.34 9.08 22.27
C GLY A 202 -10.39 7.88 22.40
N PHE A 203 -9.08 8.15 22.51
CA PHE A 203 -8.08 7.08 22.60
C PHE A 203 -8.30 6.11 23.77
N ALA A 204 -8.83 6.57 24.90
CA ALA A 204 -9.15 5.73 26.05
C ALA A 204 -10.16 4.61 25.74
N ASN A 205 -11.03 4.80 24.74
CA ASN A 205 -12.04 3.83 24.32
C ASN A 205 -11.59 2.99 23.11
N ILE A 206 -10.58 3.46 22.37
CA ILE A 206 -10.14 2.86 21.10
C ILE A 206 -8.92 1.96 21.32
N LEU A 207 -7.94 2.44 22.08
CA LEU A 207 -6.65 1.78 22.25
C LEU A 207 -6.71 0.68 23.32
N PRO A 208 -5.86 -0.35 23.24
CA PRO A 208 -5.65 -1.29 24.34
C PRO A 208 -5.26 -0.56 25.64
N ALA A 209 -5.74 -1.07 26.77
CA ALA A 209 -5.50 -0.46 28.07
C ALA A 209 -4.00 -0.29 28.36
N GLY A 210 -3.61 0.91 28.81
CA GLY A 210 -2.23 1.23 29.17
C GLY A 210 -1.27 1.43 27.99
N LYS A 211 -1.78 1.50 26.75
CA LYS A 211 -0.97 1.77 25.55
C LYS A 211 -1.24 3.18 25.01
N SER A 212 -0.19 3.82 24.52
CA SER A 212 -0.27 5.07 23.77
C SER A 212 -0.41 4.81 22.26
N ALA A 213 -0.88 5.83 21.54
CA ALA A 213 -1.23 5.75 20.13
C ALA A 213 -0.03 5.38 19.22
N SER A 214 1.21 5.71 19.62
CA SER A 214 2.44 5.38 18.87
C SER A 214 2.96 3.97 19.14
N GLU A 215 2.49 3.30 20.20
CA GLU A 215 2.97 1.97 20.60
C GLU A 215 2.21 0.82 19.94
N VAL A 216 1.06 1.11 19.32
CA VAL A 216 0.13 0.09 18.83
C VAL A 216 -0.42 0.40 17.45
N TRP A 217 -0.85 -0.64 16.78
CA TRP A 217 -1.57 -0.58 15.50
C TRP A 217 -2.56 -1.75 15.44
N MET A 218 -3.58 -1.62 14.58
CA MET A 218 -4.62 -2.64 14.45
C MET A 218 -4.60 -3.25 13.05
N LEU A 219 -4.57 -4.58 13.03
CA LEU A 219 -4.79 -5.41 11.86
C LEU A 219 -6.29 -5.69 11.71
N LEU A 220 -6.85 -5.40 10.55
CA LEU A 220 -8.24 -5.66 10.20
C LEU A 220 -8.30 -6.74 9.12
N ASN A 221 -8.97 -7.85 9.41
CA ASN A 221 -9.20 -8.92 8.44
C ASN A 221 -10.70 -9.16 8.32
N LEU A 222 -11.15 -9.53 7.12
CA LEU A 222 -12.50 -10.07 6.93
C LEU A 222 -12.46 -11.36 6.13
N THR A 223 -13.48 -12.19 6.35
CA THR A 223 -13.83 -13.31 5.49
C THR A 223 -15.33 -13.31 5.24
N ALA A 224 -15.74 -13.48 3.99
CA ALA A 224 -17.13 -13.57 3.56
C ALA A 224 -17.28 -14.58 2.43
N GLU A 225 -18.49 -15.10 2.23
CA GLU A 225 -18.83 -15.95 1.10
C GLU A 225 -19.75 -15.18 0.15
N THR A 226 -19.35 -15.04 -1.11
CA THR A 226 -20.16 -14.40 -2.16
C THR A 226 -19.76 -14.92 -3.54
N GLY A 227 -20.74 -15.06 -4.45
CA GLY A 227 -20.49 -15.57 -5.79
C GLY A 227 -19.87 -16.98 -5.83
N GLY A 228 -20.15 -17.80 -4.81
CA GLY A 228 -19.58 -19.15 -4.67
C GLY A 228 -18.09 -19.19 -4.35
N LYS A 229 -17.51 -18.09 -3.86
CA LYS A 229 -16.10 -17.98 -3.48
C LYS A 229 -15.95 -17.32 -2.11
N THR A 230 -14.93 -17.76 -1.39
CA THR A 230 -14.43 -17.07 -0.20
C THR A 230 -13.73 -15.78 -0.62
N VAL A 231 -14.19 -14.65 -0.08
CA VAL A 231 -13.55 -13.34 -0.21
C VAL A 231 -12.85 -13.01 1.10
N VAL A 232 -11.59 -12.61 0.99
CA VAL A 232 -10.80 -12.10 2.12
C VAL A 232 -10.34 -10.68 1.83
N ASN A 233 -10.15 -9.91 2.89
CA ASN A 233 -9.59 -8.56 2.81
C ASN A 233 -8.77 -8.28 4.06
N GLU A 234 -7.66 -7.56 3.89
CA GLU A 234 -6.76 -7.14 4.96
C GLU A 234 -6.53 -5.63 4.87
N GLN A 235 -6.62 -4.93 5.99
CA GLN A 235 -6.29 -3.51 6.12
C GLN A 235 -5.58 -3.23 7.45
N TYR A 236 -4.99 -2.05 7.55
CA TYR A 236 -4.25 -1.60 8.73
C TYR A 236 -4.78 -0.27 9.23
N PHE A 237 -4.85 -0.12 10.55
CA PHE A 237 -5.09 1.16 11.20
C PHE A 237 -3.90 1.53 12.10
N ASN A 238 -3.28 2.66 11.78
CA ASN A 238 -2.27 3.28 12.65
C ASN A 238 -2.92 4.51 13.31
N PRO A 239 -2.97 4.60 14.65
CA PRO A 239 -3.53 5.75 15.36
C PRO A 239 -2.79 7.07 15.10
N VAL A 240 -1.50 6.97 14.76
CA VAL A 240 -0.62 8.09 14.45
C VAL A 240 0.18 7.82 13.17
N SER A 241 0.82 8.87 12.66
CA SER A 241 1.77 8.78 11.54
C SER A 241 2.89 7.78 11.83
N LEU A 242 3.30 6.99 10.82
CA LEU A 242 4.44 6.08 10.94
C LEU A 242 5.77 6.83 11.16
N ALA A 243 5.82 8.13 10.85
CA ALA A 243 6.96 8.99 11.19
C ALA A 243 7.17 9.16 12.70
N GLN A 244 6.13 8.90 13.51
CA GLN A 244 6.14 9.07 14.98
C GLN A 244 6.24 7.74 15.74
N VAL A 245 6.31 6.63 15.01
CA VAL A 245 6.34 5.29 15.58
C VAL A 245 7.79 4.87 15.86
N PRO A 246 8.08 4.23 17.00
CA PRO A 246 9.41 3.69 17.31
C PRO A 246 9.65 2.36 16.57
N LEU A 247 9.74 2.41 15.24
CA LEU A 247 10.04 1.24 14.43
C LEU A 247 11.45 0.73 14.74
N MET A 248 11.61 -0.58 14.79
CA MET A 248 12.91 -1.25 14.93
C MET A 248 13.22 -2.07 13.69
N ASP A 249 14.49 -2.49 13.53
CA ASP A 249 14.88 -3.41 12.47
C ASP A 249 14.10 -4.74 12.62
N PRO A 250 13.19 -5.07 11.69
CA PRO A 250 12.37 -6.26 11.79
C PRO A 250 13.13 -7.56 11.53
N ARG A 251 14.38 -7.47 11.01
CA ARG A 251 15.18 -8.61 10.56
C ARG A 251 14.40 -9.52 9.61
N VAL A 252 13.84 -8.92 8.54
CA VAL A 252 13.10 -9.66 7.51
C VAL A 252 13.98 -10.75 6.93
N HIS A 253 13.45 -11.96 6.92
CA HIS A 253 14.07 -13.12 6.31
C HIS A 253 13.22 -13.60 5.14
N VAL A 254 13.88 -13.94 4.04
CA VAL A 254 13.24 -14.49 2.84
C VAL A 254 13.75 -15.92 2.65
N THR A 255 12.83 -16.87 2.56
CA THR A 255 13.12 -18.24 2.13
C THR A 255 12.58 -18.42 0.72
N ILE A 256 13.46 -18.70 -0.24
CA ILE A 256 13.05 -18.93 -1.63
C ILE A 256 12.71 -20.41 -1.82
N GLY A 257 11.53 -20.68 -2.35
CA GLY A 257 11.04 -21.99 -2.70
C GLY A 257 11.26 -22.33 -4.18
N LYS A 258 10.61 -23.42 -4.64
CA LYS A 258 10.55 -23.77 -6.07
C LYS A 258 9.59 -22.84 -6.80
N ASP A 259 9.69 -22.78 -8.13
CA ASP A 259 8.71 -22.09 -8.99
C ASP A 259 8.47 -20.62 -8.58
N LEU A 260 9.54 -19.91 -8.19
CA LEU A 260 9.50 -18.50 -7.77
C LEU A 260 8.59 -18.21 -6.57
N THR A 261 8.30 -19.24 -5.76
CA THR A 261 7.64 -19.07 -4.47
C THR A 261 8.60 -18.56 -3.42
N PHE A 262 8.08 -17.88 -2.41
CA PHE A 262 8.86 -17.39 -1.28
C PHE A 262 8.03 -17.38 0.00
N THR A 263 8.73 -17.45 1.12
CA THR A 263 8.19 -17.18 2.46
C THR A 263 8.95 -16.01 3.08
N LEU A 264 8.22 -15.00 3.53
CA LEU A 264 8.72 -13.86 4.27
C LEU A 264 8.38 -14.01 5.75
N SER A 265 9.37 -13.78 6.61
CA SER A 265 9.23 -13.81 8.07
C SER A 265 9.91 -12.59 8.69
N ALA A 266 9.20 -11.87 9.56
CA ALA A 266 9.83 -10.90 10.45
C ALA A 266 10.31 -11.62 11.71
N ARG A 267 11.54 -11.34 12.16
CA ARG A 267 12.18 -12.09 13.26
C ARG A 267 12.38 -11.27 14.54
N ALA A 268 12.24 -9.95 14.48
CA ALA A 268 12.49 -9.08 15.63
C ALA A 268 11.36 -8.11 15.94
N GLY A 269 10.74 -7.49 14.93
CA GLY A 269 9.66 -6.53 15.09
C GLY A 269 8.79 -6.46 13.83
N VAL A 270 7.71 -5.69 13.89
CA VAL A 270 6.80 -5.53 12.75
C VAL A 270 7.49 -4.75 11.63
N ALA A 271 7.38 -5.24 10.40
CA ALA A 271 7.86 -4.57 9.19
C ALA A 271 6.66 -4.00 8.40
N PRO A 272 6.25 -2.74 8.66
CA PRO A 272 5.21 -2.12 7.87
C PRO A 272 5.66 -1.93 6.42
N TRP A 273 4.72 -2.09 5.49
CA TRP A 273 4.94 -1.94 4.04
C TRP A 273 6.03 -2.85 3.46
N THR A 274 6.27 -4.04 4.02
CA THR A 274 7.25 -5.01 3.49
C THR A 274 7.11 -5.15 1.98
N TRP A 275 8.21 -4.90 1.27
CA TRP A 275 8.21 -4.75 -0.17
C TRP A 275 9.19 -5.71 -0.83
N LEU A 276 8.68 -6.51 -1.76
CA LEU A 276 9.48 -7.28 -2.70
C LEU A 276 9.61 -6.52 -4.00
N ASP A 277 10.82 -6.50 -4.54
CA ASP A 277 11.10 -5.95 -5.86
C ASP A 277 11.73 -7.04 -6.72
N HIS A 278 11.42 -7.04 -8.01
CA HIS A 278 12.04 -7.94 -8.96
C HIS A 278 13.15 -7.21 -9.74
N PRO A 279 14.17 -7.92 -10.26
CA PRO A 279 15.24 -7.36 -11.07
C PRO A 279 14.73 -6.62 -12.32
N ALA A 280 15.60 -5.76 -12.84
CA ALA A 280 15.34 -5.04 -14.07
C ALA A 280 15.22 -6.00 -15.27
N GLY A 281 14.28 -5.72 -16.16
CA GLY A 281 14.00 -6.56 -17.34
C GLY A 281 12.95 -7.64 -17.09
N THR A 282 12.58 -7.88 -15.84
CA THR A 282 11.46 -8.76 -15.48
C THR A 282 10.12 -8.05 -15.70
N ILE A 283 9.16 -8.76 -16.27
CA ILE A 283 7.76 -8.37 -16.32
C ILE A 283 6.99 -9.38 -15.47
N GLY A 284 6.36 -8.92 -14.40
CA GLY A 284 5.63 -9.78 -13.48
C GLY A 284 5.06 -9.02 -12.29
N TYR A 285 4.34 -9.76 -11.44
CA TYR A 285 3.80 -9.24 -10.19
C TYR A 285 3.70 -10.36 -9.15
N PHE A 286 3.60 -9.97 -7.88
CA PHE A 286 3.57 -10.90 -6.76
C PHE A 286 2.14 -11.26 -6.36
N VAL A 287 1.89 -12.54 -6.10
CA VAL A 287 0.60 -13.02 -5.57
C VAL A 287 0.81 -13.82 -4.29
N ASP A 288 -0.21 -13.85 -3.44
CA ASP A 288 -0.26 -14.78 -2.31
C ASP A 288 -0.54 -16.21 -2.82
N THR A 289 0.18 -17.20 -2.27
CA THR A 289 0.11 -18.57 -2.80
C THR A 289 -1.25 -19.25 -2.55
N ALA A 290 -1.93 -18.90 -1.45
CA ALA A 290 -3.19 -19.52 -1.06
C ALA A 290 -4.40 -18.88 -1.75
N THR A 291 -4.45 -17.54 -1.76
CA THR A 291 -5.59 -16.77 -2.28
C THR A 291 -5.45 -16.45 -3.77
N ARG A 292 -4.23 -16.52 -4.33
CA ARG A 292 -3.89 -16.08 -5.70
C ARG A 292 -4.17 -14.60 -5.96
N LEU A 293 -4.44 -13.81 -4.92
CA LEU A 293 -4.64 -12.37 -5.03
C LEU A 293 -3.28 -11.65 -5.07
N PRO A 294 -3.17 -10.51 -5.76
CA PRO A 294 -1.95 -9.71 -5.71
C PRO A 294 -1.55 -9.35 -4.28
N ALA A 295 -0.29 -9.57 -3.92
CA ALA A 295 0.20 -9.39 -2.55
C ALA A 295 1.63 -8.82 -2.53
N ASN A 296 1.74 -7.55 -2.11
CA ASN A 296 2.99 -6.85 -1.81
C ASN A 296 2.67 -5.59 -0.99
N GLY A 297 3.66 -4.98 -0.33
CA GLY A 297 3.44 -3.76 0.46
C GLY A 297 2.55 -3.98 1.69
N PHE A 298 2.57 -5.18 2.27
CA PHE A 298 1.81 -5.56 3.46
C PHE A 298 2.62 -5.37 4.74
N TYR A 299 1.97 -5.46 5.90
CA TYR A 299 2.66 -5.53 7.18
C TYR A 299 3.10 -6.98 7.43
N LEU A 300 4.38 -7.16 7.76
CA LEU A 300 4.92 -8.47 8.16
C LEU A 300 5.12 -8.47 9.67
N VAL A 301 4.46 -9.41 10.35
CA VAL A 301 4.41 -9.48 11.81
C VAL A 301 5.17 -10.71 12.28
N PRO A 302 6.03 -10.61 13.32
CA PRO A 302 6.67 -11.79 13.90
C PRO A 302 5.67 -12.91 14.23
N GLY A 303 5.96 -14.12 13.76
CA GLY A 303 5.08 -15.29 13.91
C GLY A 303 3.92 -15.37 12.92
N ILE A 304 3.77 -14.40 12.01
CA ILE A 304 2.77 -14.42 10.94
C ILE A 304 3.50 -14.30 9.60
N ASP A 305 3.94 -15.46 9.10
CA ASP A 305 4.64 -15.54 7.82
C ASP A 305 3.72 -15.17 6.65
N ARG A 306 4.33 -14.65 5.58
CA ARG A 306 3.66 -14.33 4.31
C ARG A 306 4.28 -15.17 3.21
N THR A 307 3.44 -15.89 2.48
CA THR A 307 3.89 -16.72 1.35
C THR A 307 3.43 -16.10 0.05
N GLY A 308 4.31 -16.03 -0.95
CA GLY A 308 3.90 -15.55 -2.26
C GLY A 308 4.65 -16.22 -3.41
N GLU A 309 4.32 -15.79 -4.61
CA GLU A 309 4.88 -16.27 -5.89
C GLU A 309 5.07 -15.08 -6.84
N CYS A 310 6.20 -15.01 -7.57
CA CYS A 310 6.32 -14.11 -8.72
C CYS A 310 5.63 -14.73 -9.94
N ILE A 311 4.58 -14.10 -10.43
CA ILE A 311 3.94 -14.47 -11.70
C ILE A 311 4.66 -13.73 -12.83
N SER A 312 5.23 -14.47 -13.78
CA SER A 312 5.76 -13.88 -15.01
C SER A 312 4.62 -13.40 -15.91
N GLY A 313 4.72 -12.17 -16.42
CA GLY A 313 3.80 -11.68 -17.43
C GLY A 313 4.05 -12.40 -18.76
N ASP A 314 3.17 -13.33 -19.12
CA ASP A 314 3.15 -13.94 -20.46
C ASP A 314 2.84 -12.86 -21.50
N SER A 315 3.88 -12.33 -22.12
CA SER A 315 3.78 -11.84 -23.49
C SER A 315 4.44 -12.89 -24.37
N GLY A 316 3.77 -13.35 -25.42
CA GLY A 316 4.26 -14.36 -26.36
C GLY A 316 5.52 -13.96 -27.16
N ARG A 317 6.41 -13.13 -26.58
CA ARG A 317 7.75 -12.83 -27.07
C ARG A 317 8.72 -12.83 -25.88
N VAL A 318 9.56 -13.86 -25.89
CA VAL A 318 10.79 -14.03 -25.11
C VAL A 318 10.58 -14.37 -23.63
N GLN A 319 10.78 -15.66 -23.32
CA GLN A 319 11.03 -16.20 -21.99
C GLN A 319 12.27 -15.54 -21.39
N HIS A 320 12.11 -14.40 -20.73
CA HIS A 320 13.04 -13.99 -19.69
C HIS A 320 12.33 -14.20 -18.35
N SER A 321 12.62 -15.37 -17.76
CA SER A 321 12.26 -15.76 -16.39
C SER A 321 12.48 -14.59 -15.43
N CYS A 322 11.50 -14.30 -14.56
CA CYS A 322 11.62 -13.43 -13.39
C CYS A 322 12.76 -13.97 -12.51
N PRO A 323 14.00 -13.44 -12.57
CA PRO A 323 14.97 -13.75 -11.54
C PRO A 323 14.48 -13.02 -10.27
N LEU A 324 14.74 -13.53 -9.07
CA LEU A 324 14.57 -12.75 -7.84
C LEU A 324 15.93 -12.19 -7.44
#